data_AF-A0AAE8MR59-F1
#
_entry.id   AF-A0AAE8MR59-F1
#
_cell.length_a   1.000
_cell.length_b   1.000
_cell.length_c   1.000
_cell.angle_alpha   90.00
_cell.angle_beta   90.00
_cell.angle_gamma   90.00
#
_symmetry.space_group_name_H-M   'P 1'
#
loop_
_entity.id
_entity.type
_entity.pdbx_description
1 polymer ?
#
loop_
_entity_poly.entity_id
_entity_poly.type
_entity_poly.pdbx_seq_one_letter_code
_entity_poly.pdbx_strand_id
1 'polypeptide(L)'
;MTFDDDDENAVLRPATHANPEEEEEEDDLAPDYRQLASLINKKGRSSQDVRKGEKDFESHGTRAQENALESSRLVMEEVLSFERFLTEDNWVRAWYFPDWWVSPEGRAICEGNERIDAEEMLLRDRVAVVEHEKGFPARLLGKVVPGVKRSMPAMGRTWLLPEEALYLVERGTMELWWPDKRVEDLFPPLEGADGAPPTESMLSPIQDDEFAIGVPLSVQGAYAMLIGEPGERGKIPLARFQVYTTLKRAGYHVMPAPKSTPTPAAAAEPRLGTLWRWFASLIPSRGPPPSGPLVRPGLYRSYNDVFRQLAVIPRHKPSERSTATADPEDPFRVHYHVWRAEGPFRKGNPPAPDFRICVVDTRDTTFPSLEQIEALLESTPYDPPPPPLNASAARTPGQLHKRLKHGYRNVLVAVVDHGIISFNRFCDAGFGEEVLFESFDERLNAPTGGKRGGFKGGRGGRGGRGRGRGRGRGGGGGGRGK
;
A
#
# COMPACT_ATOMS: atom_id res chain seq x y z
N MET A 1 -31.80 -18.79 -16.17
CA MET A 1 -31.09 -20.01 -15.76
C MET A 1 -30.05 -19.57 -14.75
N THR A 2 -30.18 -20.12 -13.56
CA THR A 2 -29.38 -19.95 -12.33
C THR A 2 -27.98 -20.56 -12.42
N PHE A 3 -26.98 -19.91 -11.83
CA PHE A 3 -25.80 -20.45 -11.10
C PHE A 3 -25.10 -19.21 -10.47
N ASP A 4 -25.40 -18.86 -9.21
CA ASP A 4 -24.65 -19.18 -7.98
C ASP A 4 -23.18 -18.71 -8.02
N ASP A 5 -22.94 -17.49 -7.53
CA ASP A 5 -21.63 -16.94 -7.16
C ASP A 5 -21.51 -16.95 -5.62
N ASP A 6 -21.01 -18.05 -5.09
CA ASP A 6 -20.46 -18.16 -3.72
C ASP A 6 -18.94 -18.36 -3.87
N ASP A 7 -18.12 -17.38 -3.45
CA ASP A 7 -16.80 -17.66 -2.83
C ASP A 7 -16.22 -16.40 -2.17
N GLU A 8 -16.68 -16.22 -0.93
CA GLU A 8 -16.12 -15.42 0.14
C GLU A 8 -14.65 -15.83 0.43
N ASN A 9 -13.75 -14.86 0.56
CA ASN A 9 -12.36 -15.08 0.95
C ASN A 9 -12.23 -15.45 2.42
N ALA A 10 -12.11 -16.73 2.74
CA ALA A 10 -11.65 -17.17 4.06
C ALA A 10 -10.11 -17.15 4.16
N VAL A 11 -9.55 -16.23 4.98
CA VAL A 11 -8.53 -16.52 6.01
C VAL A 11 -8.68 -15.56 7.22
N LEU A 12 -9.44 -16.05 8.20
CA LEU A 12 -9.23 -16.03 9.67
C LEU A 12 -8.96 -14.70 10.42
N ARG A 13 -10.02 -14.21 11.10
CA ARG A 13 -10.07 -14.02 12.57
C ARG A 13 -11.47 -14.41 13.11
N PRO A 14 -11.60 -14.88 14.37
CA PRO A 14 -12.89 -15.31 14.90
C PRO A 14 -13.72 -14.08 15.29
N ALA A 15 -14.72 -13.75 14.49
CA ALA A 15 -15.77 -12.82 14.88
C ALA A 15 -17.01 -13.62 15.31
N THR A 16 -17.49 -13.30 16.50
CA THR A 16 -18.77 -13.70 17.04
C THR A 16 -19.89 -13.36 16.05
N HIS A 17 -20.69 -14.39 15.71
CA HIS A 17 -21.95 -14.37 14.98
C HIS A 17 -22.55 -13.00 14.63
N ALA A 18 -22.49 -12.63 13.34
CA ALA A 18 -23.48 -11.80 12.65
C ALA A 18 -23.68 -12.40 11.24
N ASN A 19 -24.89 -12.31 10.71
CA ASN A 19 -25.40 -13.06 9.56
C ASN A 19 -24.98 -12.39 8.22
N PRO A 20 -24.62 -13.12 7.15
CA PRO A 20 -23.98 -12.51 5.94
C PRO A 20 -24.94 -11.82 4.96
N GLU A 21 -26.25 -11.90 5.16
CA GLU A 21 -27.24 -11.38 4.20
C GLU A 21 -27.54 -9.87 4.35
N GLU A 22 -26.97 -9.19 5.36
CA GLU A 22 -27.23 -7.76 5.59
C GLU A 22 -26.17 -6.82 5.00
N GLU A 23 -24.97 -7.30 4.60
CA GLU A 23 -23.86 -6.45 4.16
C GLU A 23 -23.97 -6.02 2.67
N GLU A 24 -24.54 -6.83 1.77
CA GLU A 24 -24.65 -6.47 0.34
C GLU A 24 -25.65 -5.33 0.05
N GLU A 25 -26.61 -5.07 0.94
CA GLU A 25 -27.54 -3.94 0.78
C GLU A 25 -26.97 -2.60 1.28
N GLU A 26 -25.87 -2.57 2.06
CA GLU A 26 -25.30 -1.34 2.62
C GLU A 26 -24.49 -0.51 1.62
N ASP A 27 -23.89 -1.14 0.60
CA ASP A 27 -23.00 -0.47 -0.36
C ASP A 27 -23.76 0.43 -1.37
N ASP A 28 -25.07 0.25 -1.55
CA ASP A 28 -25.93 1.07 -2.42
C ASP A 28 -26.62 2.24 -1.68
N LEU A 29 -26.40 2.40 -0.37
CA LEU A 29 -27.02 3.49 0.42
C LEU A 29 -26.18 4.78 0.41
N ALA A 30 -26.84 5.91 0.14
CA ALA A 30 -26.24 7.22 0.32
C ALA A 30 -25.77 7.41 1.79
N PRO A 31 -24.56 7.95 2.05
CA PRO A 31 -24.04 8.11 3.41
C PRO A 31 -24.95 9.00 4.27
N ASP A 32 -25.23 8.60 5.52
CA ASP A 32 -25.95 9.47 6.47
C ASP A 32 -25.03 10.52 7.09
N TYR A 33 -25.07 11.74 6.54
CA TYR A 33 -24.21 12.85 6.95
C TYR A 33 -24.51 13.39 8.36
N ARG A 34 -25.65 13.04 8.98
CA ARG A 34 -26.02 13.50 10.33
C ARG A 34 -25.02 13.05 11.41
N GLN A 35 -24.38 11.89 11.21
CA GLN A 35 -23.36 11.40 12.13
C GLN A 35 -22.12 12.31 12.17
N LEU A 36 -21.81 13.01 11.08
CA LEU A 36 -20.68 13.95 11.01
C LEU A 36 -20.90 15.20 11.86
N ALA A 37 -22.13 15.73 11.94
CA ALA A 37 -22.44 16.87 12.80
C ALA A 37 -22.15 16.58 14.28
N SER A 38 -22.33 15.33 14.72
CA SER A 38 -22.04 14.90 16.10
C SER A 38 -20.53 14.89 16.43
N LEU A 39 -19.68 14.72 15.41
CA LEU A 39 -18.22 14.77 15.55
C LEU A 39 -17.69 16.21 15.62
N ILE A 40 -18.33 17.13 14.88
CA ILE A 40 -17.98 18.56 14.88
C ILE A 40 -18.44 19.23 16.18
N ASN A 41 -19.68 18.99 16.58
CA ASN A 41 -20.25 19.54 17.79
C ASN A 41 -20.04 18.59 18.97
N LYS A 42 -18.85 18.66 19.60
CA LYS A 42 -18.45 17.91 20.81
C LYS A 42 -19.25 18.31 22.08
N LYS A 43 -20.56 18.53 21.98
CA LYS A 43 -21.50 18.64 23.09
C LYS A 43 -22.58 17.58 22.92
N GLY A 44 -22.50 16.57 23.78
CA GLY A 44 -23.27 15.34 23.76
C GLY A 44 -24.68 15.43 23.19
N ARG A 45 -24.88 14.79 22.04
CA ARG A 45 -26.18 14.27 21.62
C ARG A 45 -25.93 12.83 21.15
N SER A 46 -26.63 11.91 21.80
CA SER A 46 -26.62 10.48 21.47
C SER A 46 -27.07 10.29 20.02
N SER A 47 -26.32 9.48 19.27
CA SER A 47 -26.75 8.94 17.99
C SER A 47 -28.00 8.08 18.24
N GLN A 48 -29.18 8.63 17.97
CA GLN A 48 -30.32 7.78 17.68
C GLN A 48 -30.21 7.40 16.22
N ASP A 49 -29.76 6.17 15.98
CA ASP A 49 -29.89 5.54 14.68
C ASP A 49 -31.35 5.58 14.26
N VAL A 50 -31.62 6.10 13.07
CA VAL A 50 -32.94 6.03 12.45
C VAL A 50 -33.23 4.54 12.23
N ARG A 51 -34.28 4.02 12.87
CA ARG A 51 -34.67 2.62 12.72
C ARG A 51 -35.04 2.30 11.27
N LYS A 52 -34.31 1.36 10.66
CA LYS A 52 -34.60 0.72 9.36
C LYS A 52 -36.07 0.25 9.35
N GLY A 53 -36.88 0.76 8.43
CA GLY A 53 -38.23 0.23 8.16
C GLY A 53 -39.41 1.21 8.05
N GLU A 54 -39.23 2.52 8.26
CA GLU A 54 -40.34 3.48 8.08
C GLU A 54 -40.50 3.88 6.60
N LYS A 55 -41.11 2.96 5.84
CA LYS A 55 -41.50 3.16 4.44
C LYS A 55 -42.81 3.95 4.39
N ASP A 56 -42.73 5.27 4.21
CA ASP A 56 -43.89 6.12 3.90
C ASP A 56 -44.31 5.89 2.44
N PHE A 57 -45.06 4.80 2.18
CA PHE A 57 -45.61 4.49 0.86
C PHE A 57 -47.07 4.93 0.67
N GLU A 58 -47.62 5.75 1.57
CA GLU A 58 -48.98 6.27 1.44
C GLU A 58 -49.00 7.79 1.37
N SER A 59 -49.95 8.32 0.61
CA SER A 59 -50.17 9.75 0.31
C SER A 59 -50.68 10.55 1.53
N HIS A 60 -50.23 10.21 2.73
CA HIS A 60 -50.69 10.79 3.99
C HIS A 60 -49.64 11.74 4.55
N GLY A 61 -49.52 12.94 3.99
CA GLY A 61 -49.16 14.20 4.67
C GLY A 61 -47.92 14.31 5.59
N THR A 62 -47.16 13.25 5.82
CA THR A 62 -45.99 13.23 6.70
C THR A 62 -44.76 13.55 5.87
N ARG A 63 -44.21 14.75 6.05
CA ARG A 63 -42.97 15.19 5.38
C ARG A 63 -41.72 14.59 6.03
N ALA A 64 -41.80 13.39 6.62
CA ALA A 64 -40.73 12.81 7.43
C ALA A 64 -39.47 12.52 6.61
N GLN A 65 -39.63 11.93 5.42
CA GLN A 65 -38.51 11.67 4.50
C GLN A 65 -37.94 12.96 3.89
N GLU A 66 -38.80 13.90 3.50
CA GLU A 66 -38.38 15.21 2.96
C GLU A 66 -37.60 16.01 4.00
N ASN A 67 -38.12 16.09 5.24
CA ASN A 67 -37.42 16.72 6.36
C ASN A 67 -36.11 15.98 6.68
N ALA A 68 -36.08 14.65 6.53
CA ALA A 68 -34.86 13.89 6.76
C ALA A 68 -33.78 14.20 5.72
N LEU A 69 -34.16 14.26 4.44
CA LEU A 69 -33.27 14.60 3.34
C LEU A 69 -32.80 16.06 3.44
N GLU A 70 -33.71 16.99 3.73
CA GLU A 70 -33.38 18.41 3.93
C GLU A 70 -32.44 18.61 5.12
N SER A 71 -32.67 17.90 6.24
CA SER A 71 -31.74 17.97 7.38
C SER A 71 -30.37 17.36 7.09
N SER A 72 -30.30 16.29 6.27
CA SER A 72 -29.01 15.71 5.83
C SER A 72 -28.25 16.70 4.94
N ARG A 73 -28.96 17.39 4.03
CA ARG A 73 -28.40 18.45 3.20
C ARG A 73 -27.90 19.64 4.02
N LEU A 74 -28.66 20.09 5.02
CA LEU A 74 -28.25 21.18 5.91
C LEU A 74 -27.01 20.79 6.73
N VAL A 75 -26.95 19.55 7.23
CA VAL A 75 -25.75 19.05 7.92
C VAL A 75 -24.55 19.00 6.98
N MET A 76 -24.73 18.56 5.74
CA MET A 76 -23.66 18.59 4.74
C MET A 76 -23.18 20.03 4.49
N GLU A 77 -24.09 20.98 4.35
CA GLU A 77 -23.75 22.40 4.17
C GLU A 77 -23.03 22.97 5.40
N GLU A 78 -23.46 22.64 6.62
CA GLU A 78 -22.79 23.02 7.87
C GLU A 78 -21.38 22.41 7.98
N VAL A 79 -21.23 21.13 7.65
CA VAL A 79 -19.95 20.41 7.66
C VAL A 79 -18.98 20.97 6.62
N LEU A 80 -19.47 21.31 5.43
CA LEU A 80 -18.65 21.87 4.34
C LEU A 80 -18.32 23.35 4.57
N SER A 81 -19.22 24.11 5.19
CA SER A 81 -19.01 25.52 5.54
C SER A 81 -18.22 25.71 6.83
N PHE A 82 -17.98 24.63 7.59
CA PHE A 82 -17.16 24.69 8.81
C PHE A 82 -15.74 25.14 8.47
N GLU A 83 -15.44 26.38 8.79
CA GLU A 83 -14.09 26.92 8.72
C GLU A 83 -13.23 26.29 9.81
N ARG A 84 -12.14 25.63 9.39
CA ARG A 84 -11.17 25.05 10.32
C ARG A 84 -10.26 26.16 10.80
N PHE A 85 -10.40 26.54 12.06
CA PHE A 85 -9.47 27.46 12.72
C PHE A 85 -8.36 26.69 13.43
N LEU A 86 -7.14 27.23 13.39
CA LEU A 86 -6.06 26.75 14.23
C LEU A 86 -6.35 27.17 15.67
N THR A 87 -6.38 26.21 16.59
CA THR A 87 -6.45 26.51 18.02
C THR A 87 -5.04 26.63 18.58
N GLU A 88 -4.83 27.52 19.55
CA GLU A 88 -3.52 27.75 20.21
C GLU A 88 -2.90 26.47 20.80
N ASP A 89 -3.69 25.43 21.05
CA ASP A 89 -3.23 24.14 21.58
C ASP A 89 -2.76 23.15 20.51
N ASN A 90 -3.07 23.35 19.23
CA ASN A 90 -2.81 22.37 18.15
C ASN A 90 -2.25 22.99 16.87
N TRP A 91 -1.79 24.23 16.91
CA TRP A 91 -1.19 24.89 15.77
C TRP A 91 0.30 24.54 15.67
N VAL A 92 0.74 24.18 14.46
CA VAL A 92 2.14 23.96 14.13
C VAL A 92 2.57 25.08 13.18
N ARG A 93 3.63 25.81 13.52
CA ARG A 93 4.26 26.78 12.63
C ARG A 93 5.47 26.15 11.93
N ALA A 94 5.59 26.37 10.62
CA ALA A 94 6.73 25.96 9.84
C ALA A 94 7.18 27.08 8.89
N TRP A 95 8.46 27.08 8.54
CA TRP A 95 9.09 28.12 7.73
C TRP A 95 9.63 27.56 6.42
N TYR A 96 9.38 28.25 5.32
CA TYR A 96 9.74 27.81 3.97
C TYR A 96 11.15 28.25 3.56
N PHE A 97 12.06 27.30 3.41
CA PHE A 97 13.46 27.48 3.01
C PHE A 97 13.88 26.44 1.94
N PRO A 98 13.53 26.65 0.66
CA PRO A 98 13.78 25.68 -0.41
C PRO A 98 15.25 25.52 -0.78
N ASP A 99 16.07 26.54 -0.54
CA ASP A 99 17.48 26.59 -0.96
C ASP A 99 18.46 26.27 0.18
N TRP A 100 17.97 26.02 1.39
CA TRP A 100 18.80 25.78 2.58
C TRP A 100 19.82 24.68 2.35
N TRP A 101 19.39 23.53 1.82
CA TRP A 101 20.24 22.36 1.62
C TRP A 101 21.26 22.52 0.48
N VAL A 102 21.09 23.55 -0.36
CA VAL A 102 22.01 23.90 -1.44
C VAL A 102 22.98 25.01 -1.03
N SER A 103 22.70 25.69 0.09
CA SER A 103 23.62 26.66 0.68
C SER A 103 24.96 26.02 1.08
N PRO A 104 26.04 26.81 1.23
CA PRO A 104 27.33 26.28 1.70
C PRO A 104 27.23 25.54 3.04
N GLU A 105 26.40 26.04 3.96
CA GLU A 105 26.18 25.45 5.28
C GLU A 105 25.41 24.13 5.17
N GLY A 106 24.34 24.11 4.38
CA GLY A 106 23.57 22.88 4.10
C GLY A 106 24.39 21.81 3.41
N ARG A 107 25.27 22.19 2.46
CA ARG A 107 26.22 21.25 1.82
C ARG A 107 27.25 20.72 2.80
N ALA A 108 27.79 21.56 3.68
CA ALA A 108 28.73 21.10 4.70
C ALA A 108 28.10 20.08 5.66
N ILE A 109 26.79 20.19 5.95
CA ILE A 109 26.04 19.16 6.70
C ILE A 109 25.95 17.87 5.90
N CYS A 110 25.59 17.95 4.61
CA CYS A 110 25.40 16.77 3.76
C CYS A 110 26.70 16.02 3.44
N GLU A 111 27.78 16.74 3.14
CA GLU A 111 29.04 16.19 2.63
C GLU A 111 30.05 15.88 3.76
N GLY A 112 29.91 16.53 4.92
CA GLY A 112 30.89 16.45 6.01
C GLY A 112 30.72 15.27 6.98
N ASN A 113 29.78 14.35 6.75
CA ASN A 113 29.47 13.28 7.70
C ASN A 113 29.05 11.98 7.01
N GLU A 114 29.90 10.96 7.07
CA GLU A 114 29.64 9.62 6.52
C GLU A 114 28.38 8.93 7.12
N ARG A 115 27.87 9.42 8.26
CA ARG A 115 26.63 8.90 8.88
C ARG A 115 25.36 9.49 8.29
N ILE A 116 25.46 10.49 7.41
CA ILE A 116 24.33 11.16 6.79
C ILE A 116 24.25 10.71 5.33
N ASP A 117 23.27 9.86 5.02
CA ASP A 117 22.89 9.60 3.64
C ASP A 117 21.90 10.69 3.19
N ALA A 118 22.42 11.72 2.53
CA ALA A 118 21.63 12.86 2.08
C ALA A 118 20.59 12.48 1.00
N GLU A 119 20.86 11.44 0.21
CA GLU A 119 19.96 10.96 -0.84
C GLU A 119 18.82 10.13 -0.24
N GLU A 120 19.11 9.19 0.66
CA GLU A 120 18.10 8.39 1.37
C GLU A 120 17.18 9.27 2.25
N MET A 121 17.73 10.33 2.82
CA MET A 121 16.95 11.29 3.61
C MET A 121 16.21 12.33 2.77
N LEU A 122 16.51 12.40 1.46
CA LEU A 122 15.99 13.38 0.51
C LEU A 122 16.20 14.82 0.99
N LEU A 123 17.38 15.10 1.57
CA LEU A 123 17.62 16.39 2.23
C LEU A 123 17.46 17.57 1.26
N ARG A 124 17.99 17.43 0.03
CA ARG A 124 17.91 18.48 -1.00
C ARG A 124 16.48 18.80 -1.45
N ASP A 125 15.54 17.90 -1.22
CA ASP A 125 14.12 18.08 -1.56
C ASP A 125 13.28 18.58 -0.39
N ARG A 126 13.85 18.66 0.83
CA ARG A 126 13.14 19.20 2.00
C ARG A 126 13.15 20.72 1.96
N VAL A 127 11.98 21.31 2.19
CA VAL A 127 11.76 22.75 1.96
C VAL A 127 11.19 23.49 3.14
N ALA A 128 10.66 22.82 4.16
CA ALA A 128 10.09 23.50 5.30
C ALA A 128 10.68 22.98 6.61
N VAL A 129 10.96 23.89 7.54
CA VAL A 129 11.46 23.58 8.89
C VAL A 129 10.38 23.88 9.92
N VAL A 130 10.14 22.92 10.82
CA VAL A 130 9.12 23.05 11.87
C VAL A 130 9.67 23.84 13.05
N GLU A 131 8.94 24.87 13.49
CA GLU A 131 9.34 25.75 14.59
C GLU A 131 9.22 25.09 15.97
N HIS A 132 8.08 24.45 16.24
CA HIS A 132 7.79 23.78 17.50
C HIS A 132 7.38 22.33 17.29
N GLU A 133 7.93 21.42 18.09
CA GLU A 133 7.61 20.00 18.00
C GLU A 133 6.39 19.61 18.84
N LYS A 134 5.92 20.50 19.72
CA LYS A 134 4.70 20.27 20.52
C LYS A 134 3.51 20.16 19.57
N GLY A 135 2.80 19.04 19.62
CA GLY A 135 1.65 18.77 18.74
C GLY A 135 2.02 18.29 17.33
N PHE A 136 3.29 18.39 16.92
CA PHE A 136 3.72 17.90 15.61
C PHE A 136 3.79 16.36 15.58
N PRO A 137 3.19 15.68 14.57
CA PRO A 137 3.22 14.22 14.45
C PRO A 137 4.58 13.71 13.94
N ALA A 138 5.65 13.95 14.71
CA ALA A 138 7.04 13.61 14.36
C ALA A 138 7.28 12.12 14.08
N ARG A 139 6.40 11.23 14.55
CA ARG A 139 6.50 9.79 14.26
C ARG A 139 6.14 9.45 12.80
N LEU A 140 5.35 10.30 12.14
CA LEU A 140 4.75 10.02 10.83
C LEU A 140 5.25 10.94 9.72
N LEU A 141 5.68 12.16 10.06
CA LEU A 141 6.07 13.20 9.09
C LEU A 141 7.43 13.81 9.42
N GLY A 142 8.08 14.34 8.39
CA GLY A 142 9.35 15.05 8.45
C GLY A 142 10.54 14.14 8.76
N LYS A 143 11.76 14.68 8.77
CA LYS A 143 12.95 14.03 9.32
C LYS A 143 13.81 15.06 10.06
N VAL A 144 14.40 14.65 11.18
CA VAL A 144 15.47 15.39 11.85
C VAL A 144 16.80 14.85 11.34
N VAL A 145 17.72 15.73 10.96
CA VAL A 145 19.03 15.30 10.46
C VAL A 145 19.93 14.88 11.64
N PRO A 146 20.38 13.62 11.71
CA PRO A 146 21.21 13.15 12.80
C PRO A 146 22.64 13.69 12.69
N GLY A 147 23.31 13.87 13.82
CA GLY A 147 24.75 14.16 13.84
C GLY A 147 25.16 15.56 13.36
N VAL A 148 24.20 16.49 13.22
CA VAL A 148 24.49 17.90 12.95
C VAL A 148 25.19 18.52 14.17
N LYS A 149 26.31 19.24 13.94
CA LYS A 149 27.06 19.93 14.99
C LYS A 149 26.22 21.02 15.64
N ARG A 150 26.40 21.26 16.94
CA ARG A 150 25.67 22.30 17.71
C ARG A 150 25.98 23.74 17.23
N SER A 151 27.11 23.91 16.54
CA SER A 151 27.52 25.16 15.89
C SER A 151 26.80 25.46 14.57
N MET A 152 25.97 24.54 14.07
CA MET A 152 25.19 24.75 12.84
C MET A 152 23.78 25.24 13.16
N PRO A 153 23.19 26.12 12.34
CA PRO A 153 21.82 26.58 12.50
C PRO A 153 20.83 25.44 12.20
N ALA A 154 19.59 25.62 12.66
CA ALA A 154 18.51 24.63 12.53
C ALA A 154 18.86 23.21 13.02
N MET A 155 19.87 23.08 13.90
CA MET A 155 20.27 21.81 14.49
C MET A 155 19.12 21.21 15.32
N GLY A 156 18.88 19.91 15.11
CA GLY A 156 17.81 19.19 15.79
C GLY A 156 16.39 19.54 15.33
N ARG A 157 16.23 20.40 14.31
CA ARG A 157 14.91 20.75 13.77
C ARG A 157 14.38 19.69 12.81
N THR A 158 13.06 19.56 12.78
CA THR A 158 12.37 18.67 11.85
C THR A 158 12.15 19.36 10.51
N TRP A 159 12.58 18.71 9.43
CA TRP A 159 12.43 19.19 8.06
C TRP A 159 11.39 18.38 7.29
N LEU A 160 10.54 19.05 6.53
CA LEU A 160 9.44 18.48 5.75
C LEU A 160 9.75 18.49 4.25
N LEU A 161 9.30 17.45 3.57
CA LEU A 161 9.19 17.43 2.11
C LEU A 161 8.01 18.30 1.63
N PRO A 162 7.98 18.73 0.36
CA PRO A 162 6.90 19.55 -0.17
C PRO A 162 5.52 18.90 0.00
N GLU A 163 5.39 17.59 -0.21
CA GLU A 163 4.13 16.88 -0.01
C GLU A 163 3.69 16.78 1.45
N GLU A 164 4.63 16.66 2.38
CA GLU A 164 4.35 16.62 3.82
C GLU A 164 3.88 18.01 4.29
N ALA A 165 4.57 19.06 3.85
CA ALA A 165 4.23 20.44 4.16
C ALA A 165 2.86 20.82 3.58
N LEU A 166 2.65 20.58 2.28
CA LEU A 166 1.41 20.92 1.60
C LEU A 166 0.21 20.14 2.17
N TYR A 167 0.40 18.87 2.52
CA TYR A 167 -0.65 18.07 3.17
C TYR A 167 -1.07 18.63 4.52
N LEU A 168 -0.12 19.10 5.33
CA LEU A 168 -0.40 19.69 6.65
C LEU A 168 -1.09 21.05 6.53
N VAL A 169 -0.71 21.85 5.53
CA VAL A 169 -1.37 23.12 5.19
C VAL A 169 -2.81 22.86 4.72
N GLU A 170 -3.02 21.93 3.78
CA GLU A 170 -4.36 21.59 3.26
C GLU A 170 -5.27 21.02 4.37
N ARG A 171 -4.69 20.29 5.34
CA ARG A 171 -5.45 19.78 6.49
C ARG A 171 -5.89 20.87 7.46
N GLY A 172 -5.22 22.03 7.45
CA GLY A 172 -5.41 23.11 8.42
C GLY A 172 -4.73 22.84 9.77
N THR A 173 -3.70 21.99 9.80
CA THR A 173 -2.96 21.64 11.02
C THR A 173 -1.60 22.34 11.13
N MET A 174 -1.19 23.03 10.08
CA MET A 174 0.08 23.75 10.04
C MET A 174 -0.05 25.05 9.25
N GLU A 175 0.55 26.11 9.77
CA GLU A 175 0.78 27.34 9.04
C GLU A 175 2.19 27.33 8.45
N LEU A 176 2.29 27.58 7.15
CA LEU A 176 3.56 27.70 6.45
C LEU A 176 3.88 29.18 6.24
N TRP A 177 5.04 29.62 6.70
CA TRP A 177 5.46 31.02 6.67
C TRP A 177 6.56 31.24 5.63
N TRP A 178 6.44 32.34 4.89
CA TRP A 178 7.50 32.89 4.06
C TRP A 178 8.45 33.73 4.93
N PRO A 179 9.76 33.42 4.99
CA PRO A 179 10.69 34.12 5.85
C PRO A 179 11.21 35.42 5.21
N ASP A 180 11.28 36.50 5.99
CA ASP A 180 12.02 37.73 5.65
C ASP A 180 13.44 37.74 6.25
N LYS A 181 13.72 36.79 7.14
CA LYS A 181 15.00 36.58 7.81
C LYS A 181 15.67 35.30 7.33
N ARG A 182 16.96 35.15 7.63
CA ARG A 182 17.68 33.91 7.27
C ARG A 182 17.39 32.79 8.26
N VAL A 183 17.75 31.57 7.88
CA VAL A 183 17.62 30.40 8.76
C VAL A 183 18.41 30.60 10.05
N GLU A 184 19.59 31.22 9.96
CA GLU A 184 20.45 31.51 11.11
C GLU A 184 19.83 32.50 12.11
N ASP A 185 19.01 33.45 11.65
CA ASP A 185 18.36 34.45 12.50
C ASP A 185 17.15 33.86 13.24
N LEU A 186 16.39 32.99 12.56
CA LEU A 186 15.22 32.32 13.13
C LEU A 186 15.62 31.11 13.98
N PHE A 187 16.58 30.32 13.51
CA PHE A 187 17.06 29.08 14.12
C PHE A 187 18.58 29.12 14.34
N PRO A 188 19.07 30.00 15.24
CA PRO A 188 20.49 30.15 15.47
C PRO A 188 21.14 28.87 16.01
N PRO A 189 22.45 28.70 15.79
CA PRO A 189 23.23 27.65 16.43
C PRO A 189 23.09 27.64 17.95
N LEU A 190 23.18 26.46 18.55
CA LEU A 190 23.16 26.31 20.02
C LEU A 190 24.49 26.71 20.65
N GLU A 191 25.57 26.71 19.87
CA GLU A 191 26.91 27.16 20.27
C GLU A 191 27.36 28.29 19.34
N GLY A 192 27.79 29.41 19.91
CA GLY A 192 28.33 30.52 19.12
C GLY A 192 29.67 30.15 18.47
N ALA A 193 29.97 30.79 17.33
CA ALA A 193 31.28 30.67 16.71
C ALA A 193 32.37 31.14 17.68
N ASP A 194 33.45 30.35 17.80
CA ASP A 194 34.64 30.69 18.58
C ASP A 194 34.39 31.07 20.06
N GLY A 195 33.37 30.47 20.69
CA GLY A 195 33.08 30.69 22.12
C GLY A 195 32.30 31.96 22.44
N ALA A 196 31.78 32.66 21.42
CA ALA A 196 30.82 33.74 21.60
C ALA A 196 29.50 33.21 22.21
N PRO A 197 28.74 34.06 22.95
CA PRO A 197 27.40 33.67 23.41
C PRO A 197 26.49 33.37 22.21
N PRO A 198 25.57 32.39 22.32
CA PRO A 198 24.63 32.06 21.25
C PRO A 198 23.74 33.27 20.95
N THR A 199 23.53 33.54 19.65
CA THR A 199 22.60 34.58 19.20
C THR A 199 21.18 34.24 19.65
N GLU A 200 20.44 35.23 20.15
CA GLU A 200 19.03 35.04 20.48
C GLU A 200 18.20 34.83 19.21
N SER A 201 17.31 33.83 19.24
CA SER A 201 16.39 33.56 18.14
C SER A 201 15.39 34.71 17.99
N MET A 202 15.16 35.16 16.75
CA MET A 202 14.11 36.15 16.46
C MET A 202 12.69 35.61 16.62
N LEU A 203 12.50 34.31 16.89
CA LEU A 203 11.20 33.68 17.16
C LEU A 203 10.72 33.86 18.62
N SER A 204 11.33 34.79 19.37
CA SER A 204 11.00 34.99 20.79
C SER A 204 9.53 35.45 20.97
N PRO A 205 8.79 34.95 21.98
CA PRO A 205 7.37 35.25 22.16
C PRO A 205 7.00 36.71 22.50
N ILE A 206 8.00 37.60 22.58
CA ILE A 206 7.89 38.95 23.15
C ILE A 206 7.93 40.04 22.06
N GLN A 207 7.92 39.68 20.77
CA GLN A 207 7.83 40.67 19.70
C GLN A 207 6.39 41.11 19.47
N ASP A 208 6.15 42.42 19.55
CA ASP A 208 4.85 43.06 19.31
C ASP A 208 4.37 42.94 17.85
N ASP A 209 5.22 42.48 16.92
CA ASP A 209 4.92 42.32 15.50
C ASP A 209 5.53 41.02 14.94
N GLU A 210 4.75 39.93 14.92
CA GLU A 210 5.18 38.65 14.33
C GLU A 210 5.40 38.72 12.81
N PHE A 211 4.86 39.74 12.14
CA PHE A 211 5.04 39.94 10.71
C PHE A 211 6.40 40.58 10.37
N ALA A 212 7.15 41.03 11.39
CA ALA A 212 8.49 41.57 11.19
C ALA A 212 9.53 40.51 10.78
N ILE A 213 9.22 39.23 10.98
CA ILE A 213 10.09 38.08 10.68
C ILE A 213 9.65 37.28 9.45
N GLY A 214 8.43 37.51 8.95
CA GLY A 214 7.91 36.89 7.73
C GLY A 214 6.39 37.00 7.61
N VAL A 215 5.82 36.33 6.59
CA VAL A 215 4.38 36.40 6.27
C VAL A 215 3.81 34.99 6.11
N PRO A 216 2.63 34.67 6.69
CA PRO A 216 1.99 33.37 6.48
C PRO A 216 1.54 33.22 5.01
N LEU A 217 1.83 32.07 4.42
CA LEU A 217 1.36 31.71 3.08
C LEU A 217 -0.11 31.29 3.14
N SER A 218 -0.89 31.80 2.18
CA SER A 218 -2.21 31.23 1.91
C SER A 218 -2.08 29.80 1.39
N VAL A 219 -3.16 29.02 1.43
CA VAL A 219 -3.18 27.68 0.84
C VAL A 219 -2.81 27.75 -0.64
N GLN A 220 -3.34 28.73 -1.38
CA GLN A 220 -3.01 28.95 -2.79
C GLN A 220 -1.53 29.30 -2.99
N GLY A 221 -0.96 30.13 -2.09
CA GLY A 221 0.46 30.44 -2.08
C GLY A 221 1.31 29.18 -1.86
N ALA A 222 0.94 28.34 -0.89
CA ALA A 222 1.61 27.06 -0.65
C ALA A 222 1.56 26.13 -1.87
N TYR A 223 0.41 26.03 -2.55
CA TYR A 223 0.30 25.28 -3.81
C TYR A 223 1.22 25.84 -4.89
N ALA A 224 1.27 27.16 -5.06
CA ALA A 224 2.14 27.81 -6.04
C ALA A 224 3.65 27.58 -5.75
N MET A 225 4.02 27.48 -4.48
CA MET A 225 5.42 27.28 -4.07
C MET A 225 5.86 25.82 -4.09
N LEU A 226 4.95 24.89 -3.79
CA LEU A 226 5.27 23.47 -3.56
C LEU A 226 4.90 22.54 -4.72
N ILE A 227 3.99 22.94 -5.61
CA ILE A 227 3.66 22.17 -6.82
C ILE A 227 4.55 22.64 -7.99
N GLY A 228 5.09 21.68 -8.75
CA GLY A 228 5.92 21.96 -9.92
C GLY A 228 6.10 20.75 -10.82
N GLU A 229 6.96 20.88 -11.84
CA GLU A 229 7.19 19.80 -12.80
C GLU A 229 8.06 18.66 -12.21
N PRO A 230 7.97 17.44 -12.77
CA PRO A 230 8.82 16.33 -12.36
C PRO A 230 10.31 16.70 -12.45
N GLY A 231 11.00 16.61 -11.30
CA GLY A 231 12.43 16.89 -11.20
C GLY A 231 12.79 18.29 -10.72
N GLU A 232 11.80 19.19 -10.57
CA GLU A 232 12.02 20.47 -9.90
C GLU A 232 12.34 20.25 -8.41
N ARG A 233 13.47 20.81 -7.95
CA ARG A 233 13.91 20.69 -6.56
C ARG A 233 12.89 21.33 -5.62
N GLY A 234 12.57 20.63 -4.53
CA GLY A 234 11.72 21.16 -3.48
C GLY A 234 10.26 21.34 -3.89
N LYS A 235 9.87 20.75 -5.03
CA LYS A 235 8.51 20.73 -5.51
C LYS A 235 8.06 19.31 -5.80
N ILE A 236 6.75 19.13 -5.83
CA ILE A 236 6.12 17.86 -6.16
C ILE A 236 5.12 18.03 -7.32
N PRO A 237 5.13 17.13 -8.31
CA PRO A 237 4.07 17.06 -9.31
C PRO A 237 2.69 16.88 -8.69
N LEU A 238 1.69 17.58 -9.25
CA LEU A 238 0.33 17.56 -8.73
C LEU A 238 -0.24 16.14 -8.61
N ALA A 239 -0.06 15.30 -9.63
CA ALA A 239 -0.51 13.91 -9.63
C ALA A 239 0.09 13.09 -8.47
N ARG A 240 1.38 13.28 -8.17
CA ARG A 240 2.05 12.61 -7.05
C ARG A 240 1.49 13.09 -5.71
N PHE A 241 1.25 14.40 -5.57
CA PHE A 241 0.63 14.96 -4.38
C PHE A 241 -0.78 14.42 -4.16
N GLN A 242 -1.62 14.34 -5.19
CA GLN A 242 -2.98 13.78 -5.11
C GLN A 242 -2.98 12.32 -4.65
N VAL A 243 -2.06 11.49 -5.16
CA VAL A 243 -1.89 10.11 -4.70
C VAL A 243 -1.44 10.07 -3.24
N TYR A 244 -0.46 10.90 -2.86
CA TYR A 244 0.03 10.99 -1.49
C TYR A 244 -1.09 11.34 -0.50
N THR A 245 -1.88 12.38 -0.78
CA THR A 245 -2.97 12.82 0.11
C THR A 245 -4.07 11.78 0.20
N THR A 246 -4.41 11.11 -0.90
CA THR A 246 -5.42 10.04 -0.93
C THR A 246 -5.00 8.88 -0.03
N LEU A 247 -3.76 8.42 -0.14
CA LEU A 247 -3.22 7.34 0.70
C LEU A 247 -3.11 7.74 2.18
N LYS A 248 -2.67 8.97 2.47
CA LYS A 248 -2.63 9.49 3.84
C LYS A 248 -4.02 9.60 4.46
N ARG A 249 -5.02 10.05 3.70
CA ARG A 249 -6.43 10.14 4.15
C ARG A 249 -7.05 8.77 4.38
N ALA A 250 -6.68 7.77 3.57
CA ALA A 250 -7.05 6.38 3.77
C ALA A 250 -6.33 5.71 4.97
N GLY A 251 -5.44 6.43 5.66
CA GLY A 251 -4.79 5.98 6.89
C GLY A 251 -3.47 5.25 6.68
N TYR A 252 -2.93 5.19 5.46
CA TYR A 252 -1.66 4.53 5.21
C TYR A 252 -0.46 5.36 5.68
N HIS A 253 0.62 4.68 6.04
CA HIS A 253 1.92 5.30 6.15
C HIS A 253 2.54 5.35 4.75
N VAL A 254 2.92 6.55 4.31
CA VAL A 254 3.48 6.80 2.98
C VAL A 254 4.81 7.50 3.18
N MET A 255 5.85 6.96 2.54
CA MET A 255 7.17 7.58 2.40
C MET A 255 7.59 7.58 0.94
N PRO A 256 8.33 8.60 0.48
CA PRO A 256 8.91 8.55 -0.85
C PRO A 256 9.90 7.40 -0.97
N ALA A 257 9.92 6.77 -2.14
CA ALA A 257 10.94 5.80 -2.49
C ALA A 257 12.22 6.55 -2.92
N PRO A 258 13.41 6.15 -2.42
CA PRO A 258 14.66 6.71 -2.90
C PRO A 258 14.82 6.41 -4.40
N LYS A 259 15.52 7.29 -5.12
CA LYS A 259 15.90 7.00 -6.50
C LYS A 259 16.84 5.79 -6.46
N SER A 260 16.50 4.71 -7.14
CA SER A 260 17.36 3.53 -7.20
C SER A 260 18.71 3.94 -7.80
N THR A 261 19.78 3.91 -7.00
CA THR A 261 21.13 3.98 -7.54
C THR A 261 21.37 2.68 -8.31
N PRO A 262 21.88 2.74 -9.54
CA PRO A 262 22.13 1.54 -10.34
C PRO A 262 23.13 0.67 -9.58
N THR A 263 22.64 -0.42 -9.00
CA THR A 263 23.53 -1.48 -8.55
C THR A 263 24.02 -2.13 -9.83
N PRO A 264 25.30 -2.03 -10.20
CA PRO A 264 25.79 -2.65 -11.42
C PRO A 264 25.41 -4.13 -11.35
N ALA A 265 24.61 -4.57 -12.32
CA ALA A 265 24.18 -5.95 -12.44
C ALA A 265 25.42 -6.82 -12.24
N ALA A 266 25.47 -7.53 -11.10
CA ALA A 266 26.59 -8.40 -10.79
C ALA A 266 26.84 -9.24 -12.04
N ALA A 267 28.05 -9.17 -12.59
CA ALA A 267 28.39 -9.75 -13.88
C ALA A 267 27.89 -11.20 -13.95
N ALA A 268 27.35 -11.58 -15.10
CA ALA A 268 27.02 -12.98 -15.39
C ALA A 268 28.24 -13.85 -15.11
N GLU A 269 28.28 -14.52 -13.95
CA GLU A 269 29.18 -15.66 -13.80
C GLU A 269 28.83 -16.61 -14.94
N PRO A 270 29.80 -16.95 -15.82
CA PRO A 270 29.55 -17.90 -16.88
C PRO A 270 29.09 -19.19 -16.22
N ARG A 271 27.91 -19.67 -16.61
CA ARG A 271 27.40 -20.98 -16.21
C ARG A 271 28.49 -21.99 -16.59
N LEU A 272 29.29 -22.43 -15.63
CA LEU A 272 30.18 -23.57 -15.79
C LEU A 272 29.27 -24.76 -16.04
N GLY A 273 29.05 -25.06 -17.32
CA GLY A 273 28.28 -26.19 -17.80
C GLY A 273 28.94 -27.47 -17.31
N THR A 274 28.55 -27.88 -16.12
CA THR A 274 29.09 -29.04 -15.42
C THR A 274 28.72 -30.29 -16.21
N LEU A 275 29.60 -31.29 -16.20
CA LEU A 275 29.56 -32.59 -16.90
C LEU A 275 28.17 -33.27 -16.98
N TRP A 276 27.25 -32.93 -16.07
CA TRP A 276 25.83 -33.27 -16.11
C TRP A 276 25.08 -32.86 -17.38
N ARG A 277 25.40 -31.70 -18.00
CA ARG A 277 24.79 -31.28 -19.27
C ARG A 277 25.23 -32.17 -20.44
N TRP A 278 26.45 -32.70 -20.37
CA TRP A 278 26.97 -33.70 -21.32
C TRP A 278 26.31 -35.07 -21.09
N PHE A 279 26.22 -35.54 -19.84
CA PHE A 279 25.48 -36.77 -19.52
C PHE A 279 23.99 -36.69 -19.91
N ALA A 280 23.34 -35.54 -19.70
CA ALA A 280 21.96 -35.30 -20.12
C ALA A 280 21.81 -35.22 -21.66
N SER A 281 22.87 -34.94 -22.42
CA SER A 281 22.84 -34.93 -23.89
C SER A 281 22.81 -36.34 -24.51
N LEU A 282 23.21 -37.36 -23.74
CA LEU A 282 23.12 -38.78 -24.14
C LEU A 282 21.69 -39.33 -23.95
N ILE A 283 20.83 -38.61 -23.25
CA ILE A 283 19.40 -38.90 -23.15
C ILE A 283 18.73 -38.16 -24.32
N PRO A 284 18.12 -38.86 -25.29
CA PRO A 284 17.50 -38.21 -26.43
C PRO A 284 16.39 -37.27 -25.96
N SER A 285 16.64 -35.97 -26.07
CA SER A 285 15.65 -34.92 -25.88
C SER A 285 14.47 -35.17 -26.81
N ARG A 286 13.28 -35.44 -26.24
CA ARG A 286 12.01 -35.53 -26.97
C ARG A 286 11.44 -34.14 -27.26
N GLY A 287 12.28 -33.21 -27.73
CA GLY A 287 11.84 -31.91 -28.24
C GLY A 287 11.11 -32.05 -29.58
N PRO A 288 10.36 -31.02 -30.01
CA PRO A 288 9.69 -31.02 -31.31
C PRO A 288 10.70 -31.28 -32.45
N PRO A 289 10.34 -32.05 -33.49
CA PRO A 289 11.21 -32.26 -34.63
C PRO A 289 11.41 -30.94 -35.41
N PRO A 290 12.57 -30.73 -36.06
CA PRO A 290 12.85 -29.49 -36.81
C PRO A 290 11.94 -29.31 -38.04
N SER A 291 11.31 -30.39 -38.51
CA SER A 291 10.28 -30.37 -39.54
C SER A 291 9.30 -31.53 -39.33
N GLY A 292 8.04 -31.36 -39.73
CA GLY A 292 6.98 -32.36 -39.55
C GLY A 292 5.96 -32.02 -38.45
N PRO A 293 5.10 -32.98 -38.05
CA PRO A 293 4.09 -32.74 -37.01
C PRO A 293 4.75 -32.43 -35.66
N LEU A 294 4.20 -31.44 -34.93
CA LEU A 294 4.72 -31.00 -33.63
C LEU A 294 4.81 -32.14 -32.62
N VAL A 295 3.84 -33.06 -32.66
CA VAL A 295 3.83 -34.30 -31.89
C VAL A 295 4.36 -35.41 -32.80
N ARG A 296 5.46 -36.05 -32.39
CA ARG A 296 6.05 -37.15 -33.16
C ARG A 296 5.08 -38.34 -33.22
N PRO A 297 4.86 -38.97 -34.39
CA PRO A 297 4.09 -40.21 -34.45
C PRO A 297 4.74 -41.29 -33.55
N GLY A 298 4.00 -41.84 -32.60
CA GLY A 298 4.54 -42.80 -31.64
C GLY A 298 3.56 -43.15 -30.51
N LEU A 299 3.98 -44.09 -29.66
CA LEU A 299 3.20 -44.51 -28.49
C LEU A 299 3.54 -43.62 -27.29
N TYR A 300 2.56 -42.84 -26.84
CA TYR A 300 2.66 -42.01 -25.64
C TYR A 300 2.01 -42.73 -24.45
N ARG A 301 2.70 -42.76 -23.31
CA ARG A 301 2.19 -43.38 -22.07
C ARG A 301 1.64 -42.35 -21.07
N SER A 302 1.87 -41.07 -21.34
CA SER A 302 1.50 -39.94 -20.49
C SER A 302 1.22 -38.76 -21.41
N TYR A 303 0.14 -38.03 -21.15
CA TYR A 303 -0.18 -36.80 -21.86
C TYR A 303 0.88 -35.72 -21.64
N ASN A 304 1.64 -35.77 -20.52
CA ASN A 304 2.76 -34.86 -20.27
C ASN A 304 3.81 -34.88 -21.38
N ASP A 305 4.10 -36.05 -21.93
CA ASP A 305 5.07 -36.19 -23.02
C ASP A 305 4.57 -35.56 -24.34
N VAL A 306 3.26 -35.52 -24.54
CA VAL A 306 2.61 -34.85 -25.69
C VAL A 306 2.64 -33.33 -25.47
N PHE A 307 2.21 -32.85 -24.30
CA PHE A 307 2.16 -31.42 -23.99
C PHE A 307 3.56 -30.77 -23.97
N ARG A 308 4.61 -31.50 -23.54
CA ARG A 308 5.99 -31.03 -23.64
C ARG A 308 6.46 -30.83 -25.09
N GLN A 309 5.97 -31.64 -26.04
CA GLN A 309 6.29 -31.47 -27.47
C GLN A 309 5.53 -30.31 -28.11
N LEU A 310 4.32 -30.01 -27.61
CA LEU A 310 3.52 -28.86 -28.03
C LEU A 310 4.03 -27.53 -27.46
N ALA A 311 4.89 -27.55 -26.44
CA ALA A 311 5.50 -26.36 -25.84
C ALA A 311 6.62 -25.76 -26.71
N VAL A 312 6.24 -25.20 -27.87
CA VAL A 312 7.16 -24.64 -28.87
C VAL A 312 7.64 -23.23 -28.50
N ILE A 313 6.74 -22.42 -27.90
CA ILE A 313 7.01 -21.02 -27.58
C ILE A 313 7.85 -20.97 -26.29
N PRO A 314 9.02 -20.31 -26.29
CA PRO A 314 9.78 -20.06 -25.08
C PRO A 314 8.91 -19.34 -24.04
N ARG A 315 8.82 -19.91 -22.85
CA ARG A 315 8.06 -19.31 -21.75
C ARG A 315 8.97 -18.41 -20.92
N HIS A 316 8.45 -17.25 -20.50
CA HIS A 316 9.09 -16.43 -19.48
C HIS A 316 9.22 -17.23 -18.18
N LYS A 317 10.39 -17.13 -17.55
CA LYS A 317 10.67 -17.76 -16.26
C LYS A 317 11.13 -16.67 -15.31
N PRO A 318 10.30 -16.31 -14.32
CA PRO A 318 10.69 -15.32 -13.32
C PRO A 318 11.98 -15.74 -12.62
N SER A 319 12.90 -14.79 -12.46
CA SER A 319 14.13 -15.01 -11.72
C SER A 319 14.39 -13.90 -10.72
N GLU A 320 15.04 -14.28 -9.62
CA GLU A 320 15.53 -13.34 -8.61
C GLU A 320 16.59 -12.39 -9.21
N ARG A 321 17.40 -12.91 -10.14
CA ARG A 321 18.36 -12.12 -10.89
C ARG A 321 17.64 -11.21 -11.88
N SER A 322 17.99 -9.93 -11.82
CA SER A 322 17.57 -8.92 -12.80
C SER A 322 18.14 -9.25 -14.18
N THR A 323 17.28 -9.14 -15.19
CA THR A 323 17.60 -9.26 -16.61
C THR A 323 17.42 -7.94 -17.38
N ALA A 324 16.92 -6.91 -16.69
CA ALA A 324 16.66 -5.59 -17.23
C ALA A 324 17.94 -4.99 -17.79
N THR A 325 17.78 -4.47 -19.00
CA THR A 325 18.82 -3.75 -19.73
C THR A 325 18.82 -2.26 -19.40
N ALA A 326 17.75 -1.75 -18.79
CA ALA A 326 17.54 -0.33 -18.49
C ALA A 326 17.07 -0.11 -17.05
N ASP A 327 17.45 1.03 -16.48
CA ASP A 327 17.00 1.49 -15.17
C ASP A 327 15.56 2.06 -15.26
N PRO A 328 14.78 1.99 -14.17
CA PRO A 328 13.42 2.53 -14.15
C PRO A 328 13.46 4.08 -14.17
N GLU A 329 12.90 4.68 -15.22
CA GLU A 329 12.85 6.13 -15.41
C GLU A 329 11.47 6.72 -15.07
N ASP A 330 11.42 8.04 -14.84
CA ASP A 330 10.14 8.75 -14.70
C ASP A 330 9.36 8.70 -16.05
N PRO A 331 8.05 8.41 -16.05
CA PRO A 331 7.14 8.24 -14.91
C PRO A 331 7.01 6.78 -14.41
N PHE A 332 7.66 5.80 -15.07
CA PHE A 332 7.52 4.38 -14.77
C PHE A 332 8.56 3.87 -13.76
N ARG A 333 8.55 4.47 -12.56
CA ARG A 333 9.36 4.04 -11.42
C ARG A 333 8.57 4.06 -10.12
N VAL A 334 9.08 3.37 -9.09
CA VAL A 334 8.47 3.43 -7.75
C VAL A 334 8.70 4.81 -7.15
N HIS A 335 7.61 5.48 -6.79
CA HIS A 335 7.60 6.82 -6.20
C HIS A 335 7.34 6.79 -4.71
N TYR A 336 6.48 5.86 -4.26
CA TYR A 336 6.13 5.72 -2.85
C TYR A 336 6.27 4.29 -2.36
N HIS A 337 6.75 4.19 -1.14
CA HIS A 337 6.63 3.01 -0.30
C HIS A 337 5.48 3.24 0.69
N VAL A 338 4.59 2.26 0.78
CA VAL A 338 3.35 2.37 1.55
C VAL A 338 3.21 1.18 2.49
N TRP A 339 2.85 1.49 3.73
CA TRP A 339 2.57 0.51 4.78
C TRP A 339 1.15 0.72 5.31
N ARG A 340 0.50 -0.38 5.66
CA ARG A 340 -0.77 -0.38 6.39
C ARG A 340 -0.57 0.26 7.77
N ALA A 341 -1.62 0.85 8.31
CA ALA A 341 -1.63 1.39 9.68
C ALA A 341 -1.48 0.29 10.74
N GLU A 342 -1.78 -0.95 10.37
CA GLU A 342 -1.74 -2.11 11.25
C GLU A 342 -0.31 -2.64 11.38
N GLY A 343 0.34 -2.38 12.51
CA GLY A 343 1.60 -2.99 12.87
C GLY A 343 2.62 -2.03 13.49
N PRO A 344 3.79 -2.55 13.91
CA PRO A 344 4.86 -1.72 14.45
C PRO A 344 5.57 -0.96 13.31
N PHE A 345 5.16 0.29 13.07
CA PHE A 345 5.84 1.17 12.12
C PHE A 345 6.85 2.10 12.83
N ARG A 346 8.09 2.18 12.31
CA ARG A 346 9.12 3.12 12.76
C ARG A 346 9.74 3.82 11.56
N LYS A 347 9.52 5.13 11.44
CA LYS A 347 10.03 5.95 10.32
C LYS A 347 11.55 5.86 10.09
N GLY A 348 12.34 5.72 11.15
CA GLY A 348 13.81 5.64 11.05
C GLY A 348 14.35 4.27 10.66
N ASN A 349 13.55 3.22 10.75
CA ASN A 349 13.88 1.87 10.28
C ASN A 349 12.56 1.16 9.90
N PRO A 350 11.95 1.55 8.78
CA PRO A 350 10.65 1.02 8.39
C PRO A 350 10.79 -0.46 7.99
N PRO A 351 9.77 -1.30 8.26
CA PRO A 351 9.74 -2.67 7.75
C PRO A 351 9.63 -2.68 6.21
N ALA A 352 9.67 -3.87 5.60
CA ALA A 352 9.40 -4.00 4.17
C ALA A 352 8.02 -3.39 3.83
N PRO A 353 7.91 -2.60 2.74
CA PRO A 353 6.65 -1.97 2.36
C PRO A 353 5.64 -2.99 1.87
N ASP A 354 4.38 -2.82 2.29
CA ASP A 354 3.25 -3.63 1.84
C ASP A 354 2.91 -3.36 0.38
N PHE A 355 3.02 -2.09 -0.03
CA PHE A 355 2.78 -1.67 -1.40
C PHE A 355 3.89 -0.75 -1.90
N ARG A 356 4.24 -0.93 -3.17
CA ARG A 356 5.12 -0.06 -3.94
C ARG A 356 4.27 0.63 -5.00
N ILE A 357 4.28 1.95 -5.01
CA ILE A 357 3.39 2.73 -5.87
C ILE A 357 4.20 3.51 -6.89
N CYS A 358 3.90 3.27 -8.15
CA CYS A 358 4.29 4.07 -9.30
C CYS A 358 3.16 5.06 -9.60
N VAL A 359 3.45 6.33 -9.82
CA VAL A 359 2.43 7.35 -10.14
C VAL A 359 2.59 7.78 -11.58
N VAL A 360 1.49 7.76 -12.32
CA VAL A 360 1.45 8.06 -13.76
C VAL A 360 0.30 9.05 -14.02
N ASP A 361 0.60 10.18 -14.64
CA ASP A 361 -0.39 11.19 -15.05
C ASP A 361 -0.80 10.96 -16.51
N THR A 362 -2.09 10.76 -16.79
CA THR A 362 -2.59 10.46 -18.14
C THR A 362 -2.44 11.61 -19.13
N ARG A 363 -2.23 12.84 -18.65
CA ARG A 363 -2.11 14.02 -19.53
C ARG A 363 -0.82 14.02 -20.35
N ASP A 364 0.27 13.57 -19.72
CA ASP A 364 1.62 13.69 -20.26
C ASP A 364 2.21 12.33 -20.65
N THR A 365 1.51 11.23 -20.34
CA THR A 365 2.06 9.88 -20.45
C THR A 365 1.13 8.95 -21.20
N THR A 366 1.71 8.14 -22.10
CA THR A 366 1.01 7.10 -22.85
C THR A 366 1.14 5.75 -22.17
N PHE A 367 0.51 4.72 -22.73
CA PHE A 367 0.69 3.35 -22.26
C PHE A 367 2.18 2.94 -22.26
N PRO A 368 2.69 2.31 -21.20
CA PRO A 368 4.11 1.97 -21.08
C PRO A 368 4.55 0.93 -22.11
N SER A 369 5.80 1.03 -22.55
CA SER A 369 6.44 0.00 -23.37
C SER A 369 6.75 -1.25 -22.52
N LEU A 370 6.99 -2.38 -23.20
CA LEU A 370 7.40 -3.61 -22.52
C LEU A 370 8.69 -3.40 -21.69
N GLU A 371 9.69 -2.74 -22.27
CA GLU A 371 10.97 -2.44 -21.61
C GLU A 371 10.78 -1.60 -20.34
N GLN A 372 9.87 -0.62 -20.37
CA GLN A 372 9.55 0.21 -19.21
C GLN A 372 8.85 -0.57 -18.09
N ILE A 373 7.92 -1.47 -18.44
CA ILE A 373 7.25 -2.34 -17.46
C ILE A 373 8.26 -3.33 -16.87
N GLU A 374 9.13 -3.92 -17.70
CA GLU A 374 10.17 -4.84 -17.27
C GLU A 374 11.13 -4.15 -16.29
N ALA A 375 11.66 -2.97 -16.64
CA ALA A 375 12.51 -2.17 -15.75
C ALA A 375 11.80 -1.81 -14.43
N LEU A 376 10.53 -1.41 -14.49
CA LEU A 376 9.73 -1.10 -13.32
C LEU A 376 9.53 -2.34 -12.41
N LEU A 377 9.13 -3.48 -12.97
CA LEU A 377 8.92 -4.70 -12.19
C LEU A 377 10.21 -5.22 -11.59
N GLU A 378 11.31 -5.21 -12.35
CA GLU A 378 12.61 -5.67 -11.87
C GLU A 378 13.22 -4.77 -10.78
N SER A 379 12.83 -3.49 -10.73
CA SER A 379 13.17 -2.58 -9.63
C SER A 379 12.54 -2.96 -8.28
N THR A 380 11.48 -3.77 -8.29
CA THR A 380 10.83 -4.29 -7.08
C THR A 380 11.47 -5.60 -6.64
N PRO A 381 11.52 -5.95 -5.33
CA PRO A 381 12.15 -7.18 -4.90
C PRO A 381 11.43 -8.41 -5.43
N TYR A 382 12.20 -9.48 -5.60
CA TYR A 382 11.66 -10.79 -5.94
C TYR A 382 10.93 -11.39 -4.74
N ASP A 383 9.63 -11.57 -4.88
CA ASP A 383 8.73 -12.11 -3.84
C ASP A 383 7.84 -13.19 -4.46
N PRO A 384 8.32 -14.43 -4.57
CA PRO A 384 7.57 -15.52 -5.19
C PRO A 384 6.32 -15.85 -4.38
N PRO A 385 5.22 -16.22 -5.04
CA PRO A 385 4.01 -16.61 -4.31
C PRO A 385 4.31 -17.83 -3.43
N PRO A 386 3.70 -17.92 -2.22
CA PRO A 386 3.96 -19.01 -1.30
C PRO A 386 3.65 -20.36 -1.96
N PRO A 387 4.50 -21.38 -1.74
CA PRO A 387 4.27 -22.68 -2.32
C PRO A 387 2.94 -23.25 -1.78
N PRO A 388 2.19 -23.96 -2.63
CA PRO A 388 0.94 -24.56 -2.21
C PRO A 388 1.18 -25.60 -1.10
N LEU A 389 0.31 -25.61 -0.08
CA LEU A 389 0.44 -26.46 1.12
C LEU A 389 0.55 -27.95 0.77
N ASN A 390 -0.13 -28.36 -0.30
CA ASN A 390 -0.02 -29.67 -0.90
C ASN A 390 -0.28 -29.58 -2.41
N ALA A 391 0.13 -30.62 -3.13
CA ALA A 391 -0.05 -30.68 -4.57
C ALA A 391 -1.52 -30.54 -4.98
N SER A 392 -2.50 -30.97 -4.16
CA SER A 392 -3.93 -30.84 -4.43
C SER A 392 -4.48 -29.41 -4.22
N ALA A 393 -3.98 -28.66 -3.24
CA ALA A 393 -4.36 -27.26 -3.03
C ALA A 393 -3.76 -26.34 -4.10
N ALA A 394 -2.61 -26.70 -4.67
CA ALA A 394 -2.05 -26.02 -5.85
C ALA A 394 -3.03 -25.99 -7.04
N ARG A 395 -3.94 -26.97 -7.11
CA ARG A 395 -4.80 -27.26 -8.26
C ARG A 395 -6.15 -26.56 -8.19
N THR A 396 -6.54 -25.97 -7.06
CA THR A 396 -7.83 -25.28 -6.99
C THR A 396 -7.74 -24.00 -7.81
N PRO A 397 -8.69 -23.74 -8.73
CA PRO A 397 -8.66 -22.53 -9.55
C PRO A 397 -8.48 -21.27 -8.71
N GLY A 398 -9.12 -21.19 -7.53
CA GLY A 398 -8.93 -20.07 -6.61
C GLY A 398 -7.48 -19.85 -6.16
N GLN A 399 -6.75 -20.90 -5.79
CA GLN A 399 -5.35 -20.79 -5.37
C GLN A 399 -4.43 -20.45 -6.54
N LEU A 400 -4.69 -21.00 -7.73
CA LEU A 400 -4.00 -20.62 -8.95
C LEU A 400 -4.16 -19.12 -9.26
N HIS A 401 -5.40 -18.62 -9.27
CA HIS A 401 -5.66 -17.20 -9.51
C HIS A 401 -5.01 -16.31 -8.44
N LYS A 402 -4.98 -16.74 -7.17
CA LYS A 402 -4.28 -16.03 -6.10
C LYS A 402 -2.78 -15.92 -6.37
N ARG A 403 -2.12 -17.01 -6.78
CA ARG A 403 -0.69 -17.01 -7.12
C ARG A 403 -0.37 -16.15 -8.33
N LEU A 404 -1.18 -16.24 -9.40
CA LEU A 404 -1.04 -15.41 -10.59
C LEU A 404 -1.24 -13.91 -10.29
N LYS A 405 -2.22 -13.54 -9.46
CA LYS A 405 -2.45 -12.16 -9.02
C LYS A 405 -1.38 -11.62 -8.07
N HIS A 406 -0.69 -12.49 -7.34
CA HIS A 406 0.47 -12.12 -6.54
C HIS A 406 1.68 -11.84 -7.43
N GLY A 407 1.94 -12.75 -8.37
CA GLY A 407 3.12 -12.74 -9.21
C GLY A 407 4.40 -12.97 -8.40
N TYR A 408 5.53 -12.95 -9.09
CA TYR A 408 6.88 -13.05 -8.52
C TYR A 408 7.50 -11.68 -8.22
N ARG A 409 6.98 -10.65 -8.89
CA ARG A 409 7.25 -9.24 -8.66
C ARG A 409 5.96 -8.50 -8.89
N ASN A 410 5.69 -7.46 -8.11
CA ASN A 410 4.47 -6.68 -8.25
C ASN A 410 4.68 -5.21 -7.89
N VAL A 411 3.87 -4.37 -8.51
CA VAL A 411 3.82 -2.93 -8.28
C VAL A 411 2.40 -2.44 -8.49
N LEU A 412 1.97 -1.44 -7.71
CA LEU A 412 0.73 -0.73 -7.95
C LEU A 412 1.03 0.52 -8.77
N VAL A 413 0.34 0.67 -9.89
CA VAL A 413 0.38 1.85 -10.74
C VAL A 413 -0.86 2.69 -10.42
N ALA A 414 -0.64 3.84 -9.78
CA ALA A 414 -1.65 4.85 -9.56
C ALA A 414 -1.74 5.73 -10.83
N VAL A 415 -2.78 5.49 -11.61
CA VAL A 415 -3.09 6.25 -12.83
C VAL A 415 -3.98 7.42 -12.43
N VAL A 416 -3.49 8.64 -12.66
CA VAL A 416 -4.17 9.88 -12.31
C VAL A 416 -4.73 10.50 -13.58
N ASP A 417 -6.05 10.61 -13.65
CA ASP A 417 -6.79 11.22 -14.76
C ASP A 417 -7.66 12.36 -14.25
N HIS A 418 -7.23 13.61 -14.48
CA HIS A 418 -7.94 14.81 -14.02
C HIS A 418 -8.35 14.80 -12.53
N GLY A 419 -7.53 14.19 -11.67
CA GLY A 419 -7.78 14.08 -10.23
C GLY A 419 -8.55 12.82 -9.81
N ILE A 420 -9.01 12.00 -10.75
CA ILE A 420 -9.49 10.64 -10.47
C ILE A 420 -8.28 9.71 -10.44
N ILE A 421 -8.14 8.96 -9.35
CA ILE A 421 -7.00 8.06 -9.14
C ILE A 421 -7.48 6.62 -9.23
N SER A 422 -6.91 5.86 -10.18
CA SER A 422 -7.15 4.42 -10.34
C SER A 422 -5.89 3.63 -9.99
N PHE A 423 -5.99 2.68 -9.06
CA PHE A 423 -4.87 1.81 -8.69
C PHE A 423 -4.94 0.49 -9.46
N ASN A 424 -3.96 0.27 -10.34
CA ASN A 424 -3.84 -0.96 -11.14
C ASN A 424 -2.64 -1.78 -10.67
N ARG A 425 -2.80 -3.09 -10.51
CA ARG A 425 -1.68 -3.97 -10.15
C ARG A 425 -0.99 -4.50 -11.40
N PHE A 426 0.30 -4.24 -11.52
CA PHE A 426 1.16 -4.83 -12.53
C PHE A 426 2.01 -5.90 -11.83
N CYS A 427 2.11 -7.09 -12.41
CA CYS A 427 2.89 -8.17 -11.81
C CYS A 427 3.53 -9.07 -12.86
N ASP A 428 4.70 -9.59 -12.52
CA ASP A 428 5.27 -10.73 -13.24
C ASP A 428 4.56 -12.00 -12.77
N ALA A 429 3.44 -12.33 -13.41
CA ALA A 429 2.60 -13.45 -13.02
C ALA A 429 3.27 -14.81 -13.20
N GLY A 430 4.32 -14.91 -14.03
CA GLY A 430 4.99 -16.18 -14.29
C GLY A 430 4.06 -17.29 -14.82
N PHE A 431 3.11 -16.97 -15.71
CA PHE A 431 2.08 -17.92 -16.21
C PHE A 431 2.63 -19.29 -16.61
N GLY A 432 3.84 -19.34 -17.16
CA GLY A 432 4.49 -20.59 -17.58
C GLY A 432 4.90 -21.53 -16.44
N GLU A 433 4.98 -21.05 -15.20
CA GLU A 433 5.30 -21.86 -14.02
C GLU A 433 4.06 -22.56 -13.43
N GLU A 434 2.85 -22.14 -13.84
CA GLU A 434 1.61 -22.82 -13.47
C GLU A 434 1.26 -23.92 -14.48
N VAL A 435 1.87 -25.09 -14.29
CA VAL A 435 1.76 -26.21 -15.22
C VAL A 435 0.45 -26.98 -15.04
N LEU A 436 -0.58 -26.61 -15.82
CA LEU A 436 -1.90 -27.25 -15.73
C LEU A 436 -1.88 -28.73 -16.17
N PHE A 437 -1.05 -29.06 -17.17
CA PHE A 437 -1.12 -30.35 -17.85
C PHE A 437 -0.52 -31.51 -17.06
N GLU A 438 0.40 -31.26 -16.12
CA GLU A 438 1.02 -32.30 -15.28
C GLU A 438 0.00 -33.10 -14.47
N SER A 439 -1.12 -32.46 -14.14
CA SER A 439 -2.23 -33.06 -13.40
C SER A 439 -3.25 -33.82 -14.27
N PHE A 440 -3.14 -33.75 -15.60
CA PHE A 440 -4.13 -34.33 -16.51
C PHE A 440 -4.11 -35.87 -16.43
N ASP A 441 -2.92 -36.46 -16.43
CA ASP A 441 -2.74 -37.91 -16.25
C ASP A 441 -3.19 -38.39 -14.86
N GLU A 442 -2.96 -37.58 -13.82
CA GLU A 442 -3.43 -37.90 -12.47
C GLU A 442 -4.96 -37.86 -12.36
N ARG A 443 -5.62 -36.89 -13.02
CA ARG A 443 -7.09 -36.76 -13.00
C ARG A 443 -7.78 -37.91 -13.74
N LEU A 444 -7.17 -38.40 -14.82
CA LEU A 444 -7.67 -39.56 -15.56
C LEU A 444 -7.46 -40.88 -14.79
N ASN A 445 -6.38 -40.98 -14.03
CA ASN A 445 -6.03 -42.17 -13.26
C ASN A 445 -6.52 -42.13 -11.80
N ALA A 446 -7.04 -40.99 -11.33
CA ALA A 446 -7.65 -40.87 -10.02
C ALA A 446 -8.83 -41.85 -9.97
N PRO A 447 -8.89 -42.76 -8.98
CA PRO A 447 -10.02 -43.66 -8.86
C PRO A 447 -11.26 -42.81 -8.67
N THR A 448 -12.10 -42.75 -9.70
CA THR A 448 -13.48 -42.24 -9.59
C THR A 448 -14.07 -42.92 -8.38
N GLY A 449 -14.18 -42.18 -7.27
CA GLY A 449 -14.86 -42.64 -6.08
C GLY A 449 -16.26 -43.03 -6.51
N GLY A 450 -16.50 -44.33 -6.62
CA GLY A 450 -17.77 -44.85 -7.06
C GLY A 450 -18.84 -44.28 -6.14
N LYS A 451 -19.72 -43.44 -6.70
CA LYS A 451 -21.08 -43.31 -6.19
C LYS A 451 -21.69 -44.71 -6.26
N ARG A 452 -21.47 -45.49 -5.20
CA ARG A 452 -22.12 -46.76 -4.97
C ARG A 452 -23.58 -46.39 -4.75
N GLY A 453 -24.36 -46.49 -5.83
CA GLY A 453 -25.79 -46.29 -5.82
C GLY A 453 -26.40 -47.11 -4.68
N GLY A 454 -26.90 -46.42 -3.67
CA GLY A 454 -27.68 -47.01 -2.59
C GLY A 454 -29.05 -47.39 -3.12
N PHE A 455 -29.11 -48.45 -3.92
CA PHE A 455 -30.35 -49.14 -4.25
C PHE A 455 -30.75 -49.99 -3.04
N LYS A 456 -31.27 -49.35 -1.99
CA LYS A 456 -31.90 -50.07 -0.88
C LYS A 456 -33.38 -50.25 -1.20
N GLY A 457 -33.66 -51.37 -1.89
CA GLY A 457 -35.01 -51.85 -2.14
C GLY A 457 -35.80 -52.02 -0.85
N GLY A 458 -37.08 -51.66 -0.94
CA GLY A 458 -38.05 -51.81 0.14
C GLY A 458 -38.40 -53.27 0.44
N ARG A 459 -38.49 -53.57 1.73
CA ARG A 459 -39.37 -54.56 2.38
C ARG A 459 -39.20 -54.29 3.89
N GLY A 460 -40.18 -53.72 4.57
CA GLY A 460 -41.39 -54.41 4.99
C GLY A 460 -41.07 -55.30 6.20
N GLY A 461 -41.30 -54.83 7.42
CA GLY A 461 -40.98 -55.60 8.63
C GLY A 461 -41.33 -54.89 9.93
N ARG A 462 -42.60 -55.05 10.32
CA ARG A 462 -43.29 -54.53 11.50
C ARG A 462 -42.87 -55.30 12.78
N GLY A 463 -42.79 -54.59 13.92
CA GLY A 463 -42.76 -55.14 15.28
C GLY A 463 -41.37 -55.10 15.94
N GLY A 464 -41.18 -54.75 17.20
CA GLY A 464 -42.09 -54.50 18.31
C GLY A 464 -41.27 -54.07 19.53
N ARG A 465 -41.98 -53.57 20.55
CA ARG A 465 -41.52 -53.03 21.84
C ARG A 465 -40.64 -53.98 22.67
N GLY A 466 -39.79 -53.41 23.52
CA GLY A 466 -39.27 -54.05 24.74
C GLY A 466 -37.93 -53.45 25.18
N ARG A 467 -37.89 -52.40 26.04
CA ARG A 467 -37.69 -52.49 27.50
C ARG A 467 -36.86 -53.71 27.95
N GLY A 468 -35.68 -53.47 28.55
CA GLY A 468 -34.97 -54.51 29.30
C GLY A 468 -33.59 -54.12 29.80
N ARG A 469 -33.51 -53.82 31.11
CA ARG A 469 -32.32 -53.57 31.94
C ARG A 469 -31.19 -54.60 31.76
N GLY A 470 -29.94 -54.15 31.91
CA GLY A 470 -28.79 -55.00 32.20
C GLY A 470 -27.66 -54.22 32.85
N ARG A 471 -27.44 -54.44 34.16
CA ARG A 471 -26.35 -53.91 34.99
C ARG A 471 -24.99 -54.43 34.52
N GLY A 472 -23.96 -53.58 34.61
CA GLY A 472 -22.55 -53.98 34.64
C GLY A 472 -21.77 -52.97 35.46
N ARG A 473 -21.08 -53.44 36.51
CA ARG A 473 -20.51 -52.71 37.64
C ARG A 473 -18.98 -52.80 37.56
N GLY A 474 -18.28 -51.72 37.90
CA GLY A 474 -16.84 -51.67 38.18
C GLY A 474 -16.26 -50.33 37.74
N GLY A 475 -15.51 -49.54 38.51
CA GLY A 475 -14.90 -49.71 39.82
C GLY A 475 -13.65 -48.82 39.88
N GLY A 476 -13.40 -48.13 41.00
CA GLY A 476 -12.19 -47.36 41.31
C GLY A 476 -12.18 -45.95 40.71
N GLY A 477 -12.22 -44.86 41.47
CA GLY A 477 -11.16 -44.40 42.39
C GLY A 477 -10.39 -43.32 41.61
N GLY A 478 -10.38 -42.03 41.94
CA GLY A 478 -10.21 -41.32 43.19
C GLY A 478 -9.53 -39.99 42.81
N GLY A 479 -9.59 -38.98 43.68
CA GLY A 479 -8.73 -37.79 43.56
C GLY A 479 -9.46 -36.46 43.33
N ARG A 480 -9.83 -35.80 44.43
CA ARG A 480 -10.02 -34.35 44.51
C ARG A 480 -8.65 -33.67 44.46
N GLY A 481 -8.56 -32.54 43.78
CA GLY A 481 -7.49 -31.55 43.90
C GLY A 481 -8.08 -30.18 43.59
N LYS A 482 -7.74 -29.21 44.43
CA LYS A 482 -8.30 -27.86 44.50
C LYS A 482 -8.03 -27.02 43.25
#